data_AF-A0A7X5R0K3-F1
#
_entry.id   AF-A0A7X5R0K3-F1
#
_cell.length_a   1.000
_cell.length_b   1.000
_cell.length_c   1.000
_cell.angle_alpha   90.00
_cell.angle_beta   90.00
_cell.angle_gamma   90.00
#
_symmetry.space_group_name_H-M   'P 1'
#
loop_
_entity.id
_entity.type
_entity.pdbx_description
1 polymer ?
#
loop_
_entity_poly.entity_id
_entity_poly.type
_entity_poly.pdbx_seq_one_letter_code
_entity_poly.pdbx_strand_id
1 'polypeptide(L)'
;MTHPRRVLLIGAAGAAAAIVATVVALNLGSGHKSYSEAEVEQLTNAYLDDQWTTYGTGGERPYYDIVRRIAQDEWAAIHGQCLIDLGQGVTIDGDSLSFSSALGADETSRNLAFYECAAKYPLEPQHIATDD
;
A
#
# COMPACT_ATOMS: atom_id res chain seq x y z
N MET A 1 -43.06 -36.26 48.75
CA MET A 1 -41.94 -37.19 48.53
C MET A 1 -41.00 -36.56 47.51
N THR A 2 -39.69 -36.73 47.72
CA THR A 2 -38.51 -36.22 46.96
C THR A 2 -38.17 -34.71 46.98
N HIS A 3 -37.22 -34.35 47.86
CA HIS A 3 -36.30 -33.20 47.76
C HIS A 3 -35.18 -33.45 46.70
N PRO A 4 -34.07 -32.66 46.59
CA PRO A 4 -33.92 -31.42 45.81
C PRO A 4 -32.66 -31.48 44.90
N ARG A 5 -32.34 -30.44 44.13
CA ARG A 5 -30.92 -30.09 43.84
C ARG A 5 -30.71 -28.58 43.76
N ARG A 6 -29.81 -28.15 44.65
CA ARG A 6 -29.16 -26.85 44.88
C ARG A 6 -28.65 -26.25 43.56
N VAL A 7 -28.46 -24.93 43.39
CA VAL A 7 -27.38 -24.13 43.99
C VAL A 7 -27.74 -22.64 44.00
N LEU A 8 -27.28 -22.01 45.08
CA LEU A 8 -27.44 -20.64 45.54
C LEU A 8 -26.31 -19.74 44.98
N LEU A 9 -26.47 -18.42 45.10
CA LEU A 9 -25.41 -17.38 45.23
C LEU A 9 -24.74 -16.92 43.92
N ILE A 10 -24.34 -15.65 43.70
CA ILE A 10 -24.25 -14.39 44.46
C ILE A 10 -24.15 -13.29 43.38
N GLY A 11 -24.77 -12.13 43.63
CA GLY A 11 -24.56 -10.94 42.80
C GLY A 11 -23.18 -10.31 43.00
N ALA A 12 -22.67 -9.63 41.98
CA ALA A 12 -21.66 -8.60 42.14
C ALA A 12 -21.82 -7.57 41.03
N ALA A 13 -22.32 -6.40 41.41
CA ALA A 13 -22.09 -5.16 40.69
C ALA A 13 -20.58 -4.89 40.67
N GLY A 14 -20.02 -4.51 39.51
CA GLY A 14 -18.59 -4.29 39.39
C GLY A 14 -18.17 -3.53 38.14
N ALA A 15 -17.93 -2.23 38.34
CA ALA A 15 -16.88 -1.42 37.73
C ALA A 15 -16.88 -1.25 36.19
N ALA A 16 -17.36 -0.08 35.77
CA ALA A 16 -16.82 0.63 34.61
C ALA A 16 -15.32 0.90 34.85
N ALA A 17 -14.46 0.04 34.32
CA ALA A 17 -13.03 0.28 34.27
C ALA A 17 -12.71 1.20 33.09
N ALA A 18 -12.24 2.40 33.40
CA ALA A 18 -11.57 3.30 32.47
C ALA A 18 -10.46 2.53 31.74
N ILE A 19 -10.54 2.46 30.42
CA ILE A 19 -9.47 1.90 29.60
C ILE A 19 -8.32 2.91 29.63
N VAL A 20 -7.36 2.62 30.50
CA VAL A 20 -6.04 3.24 30.52
C VAL A 20 -5.43 3.04 29.13
N ALA A 21 -5.17 4.14 28.44
CA ALA A 21 -4.35 4.18 27.24
C ALA A 21 -2.96 3.67 27.59
N THR A 22 -2.78 2.35 27.51
CA THR A 22 -1.48 1.72 27.57
C THR A 22 -0.89 1.91 26.19
N VAL A 23 -0.13 2.98 26.01
CA VAL A 23 0.78 3.08 24.87
C VAL A 23 1.83 2.00 25.11
N VAL A 24 1.56 0.80 24.59
CA VAL A 24 2.58 -0.23 24.49
C VAL A 24 3.54 0.28 23.43
N ALA A 25 4.63 0.91 23.88
CA ALA A 25 5.82 1.10 23.07
C ALA A 25 6.43 -0.28 22.80
N LEU A 26 5.96 -0.96 21.76
CA LEU A 26 6.65 -2.10 21.18
C LEU A 26 7.90 -1.57 20.46
N ASN A 27 8.95 -1.34 21.25
CA ASN A 27 10.30 -1.15 20.74
C ASN A 27 10.83 -2.53 20.35
N LEU A 28 10.44 -3.00 19.17
CA LEU A 28 11.11 -4.11 18.50
C LEU A 28 12.23 -3.50 17.66
N GLY A 29 13.44 -3.52 18.22
CA GLY A 29 14.65 -3.19 17.48
C GLY A 29 14.77 -4.09 16.26
N SER A 30 14.66 -3.49 15.08
CA SER A 30 15.08 -3.98 13.78
C SER A 30 15.47 -2.72 13.01
N GLY A 31 16.66 -2.67 12.43
CA GLY A 31 17.28 -1.46 11.87
C GLY A 31 16.59 -0.86 10.64
N HIS A 32 15.27 -0.68 10.67
CA HIS A 32 14.53 0.07 9.67
C HIS A 32 14.75 1.56 9.90
N LYS A 33 15.27 2.24 8.88
CA LYS A 33 15.30 3.69 8.81
C LYS A 33 13.85 4.18 8.93
N SER A 34 13.53 4.89 10.01
CA SER A 34 12.26 5.58 10.14
C SER A 34 12.32 6.89 9.35
N TYR A 35 11.30 7.15 8.54
CA TYR A 35 11.17 8.40 7.79
C TYR A 35 10.08 9.26 8.43
N SER A 36 10.32 10.56 8.53
CA SER A 36 9.28 11.53 8.89
C SER A 36 8.26 11.68 7.74
N GLU A 37 7.06 12.18 8.04
CA GLU A 37 6.01 12.40 7.03
C GLU A 37 6.49 13.28 5.87
N ALA A 38 7.26 14.33 6.18
CA ALA A 38 7.83 15.23 5.18
C ALA A 38 8.87 14.52 4.29
N GLU A 39 9.73 13.66 4.86
CA GLU A 39 10.68 12.86 4.08
C GLU A 39 9.97 11.85 3.19
N VAL A 40 8.90 11.21 3.71
CA VAL A 40 8.08 10.29 2.92
C VAL A 40 7.44 11.01 1.74
N GLU A 41 6.88 12.20 1.96
CA GLU A 41 6.30 13.01 0.89
C GLU A 41 7.36 13.41 -0.15
N GLN A 42 8.52 13.89 0.29
CA GLN A 42 9.62 14.27 -0.59
C GLN A 42 10.10 13.10 -1.44
N LEU A 43 10.34 11.94 -0.83
CA LEU A 43 10.77 10.72 -1.54
C LEU A 43 9.70 10.24 -2.51
N THR A 44 8.43 10.28 -2.11
CA THR A 44 7.32 9.90 -2.99
C THR A 44 7.26 10.83 -4.19
N ASN A 45 7.38 12.15 -4.00
CA ASN A 45 7.37 13.11 -5.09
C ASN A 45 8.55 12.93 -6.05
N ALA A 46 9.75 12.69 -5.52
CA ALA A 46 10.94 12.41 -6.33
C ALA A 46 10.77 11.12 -7.16
N TYR A 47 10.24 10.05 -6.55
CA TYR A 47 9.88 8.84 -7.28
C TYR A 47 8.89 9.11 -8.41
N LEU A 48 7.82 9.85 -8.13
CA LEU A 48 6.82 10.16 -9.16
C LEU A 48 7.35 11.11 -10.23
N ASP A 49 8.37 11.92 -9.95
CA ASP A 49 9.03 12.76 -10.96
C ASP A 49 9.88 11.88 -11.90
N ASP A 50 10.59 10.90 -11.36
CA ASP A 50 11.34 9.91 -12.15
C ASP A 50 10.39 9.04 -13.01
N GLN A 51 9.30 8.55 -12.43
CA GLN A 51 8.29 7.79 -13.17
C GLN A 51 7.65 8.61 -14.28
N TRP A 52 7.39 9.91 -14.05
CA TRP A 52 6.87 10.79 -15.09
C TRP A 52 7.92 11.09 -16.17
N THR A 53 9.20 11.19 -15.79
CA THR A 53 10.28 11.34 -16.76
C THR A 53 10.39 10.11 -17.67
N THR A 54 10.14 8.93 -17.11
CA THR A 54 10.25 7.64 -17.83
C THR A 54 9.02 7.32 -18.68
N TYR A 55 7.82 7.47 -18.11
CA TYR A 55 6.56 7.02 -18.72
C TYR A 55 5.61 8.17 -19.10
N GLY A 56 5.95 9.40 -18.75
CA GLY A 56 5.13 10.54 -19.10
C GLY A 56 5.09 10.82 -20.59
N THR A 57 4.04 11.49 -21.02
CA THR A 57 3.80 11.81 -22.44
C THR A 57 4.14 13.27 -22.77
N GLY A 58 4.90 13.91 -21.87
CA GLY A 58 5.16 15.35 -21.88
C GLY A 58 3.99 16.17 -21.31
N GLY A 59 4.26 17.45 -21.03
CA GLY A 59 3.28 18.35 -20.41
C GLY A 59 3.27 18.28 -18.89
N GLU A 60 2.19 18.78 -18.29
CA GLU A 60 1.98 18.76 -16.84
C GLU A 60 1.70 17.33 -16.36
N ARG A 61 2.42 16.92 -15.32
CA ARG A 61 2.25 15.60 -14.70
C ARG A 61 0.86 15.52 -14.03
N PRO A 62 0.01 14.55 -14.40
CA PRO A 62 -1.30 14.42 -13.77
C PRO A 62 -1.16 14.03 -12.30
N TYR A 63 -2.08 14.53 -11.47
CA TYR A 63 -2.17 14.18 -10.06
C TYR A 63 -3.13 13.01 -9.86
N TYR A 64 -2.73 12.04 -9.05
CA TYR A 64 -3.56 10.93 -8.58
C TYR A 64 -3.47 10.81 -7.07
N ASP A 65 -4.60 10.56 -6.42
CA ASP A 65 -4.62 10.25 -5.00
C ASP A 65 -3.85 8.94 -4.74
N ILE A 66 -2.90 8.99 -3.81
CA ILE A 66 -2.20 7.80 -3.34
C ILE A 66 -3.19 6.95 -2.57
N VAL A 67 -3.44 5.73 -3.05
CA VAL A 67 -4.30 4.77 -2.36
C VAL A 67 -3.56 4.17 -1.17
N ARG A 68 -2.33 3.68 -1.42
CA ARG A 68 -1.40 3.24 -0.39
C ARG A 68 0.01 3.08 -0.97
N ARG A 69 1.02 3.06 -0.10
CA ARG A 69 2.36 2.61 -0.48
C ARG A 69 2.41 1.08 -0.45
N ILE A 70 3.28 0.51 -1.28
CA ILE A 70 3.40 -0.94 -1.45
C ILE A 70 4.84 -1.41 -1.26
N ALA A 71 5.01 -2.61 -0.73
CA ALA A 71 6.32 -3.26 -0.66
C ALA A 71 6.80 -3.68 -2.05
N GLN A 72 8.11 -3.94 -2.18
CA GLN A 72 8.72 -4.32 -3.47
C GLN A 72 8.16 -5.62 -4.04
N ASP A 73 7.85 -6.61 -3.20
CA ASP A 73 7.28 -7.91 -3.57
C ASP A 73 5.78 -7.84 -3.92
N GLU A 74 5.10 -6.76 -3.52
CA GLU A 74 3.73 -6.49 -3.94
C GLU A 74 3.66 -5.84 -5.32
N TRP A 75 4.78 -5.33 -5.84
CA TRP A 75 4.82 -4.44 -7.00
C TRP A 75 4.11 -5.03 -8.22
N ALA A 76 4.49 -6.23 -8.65
CA ALA A 76 3.92 -6.85 -9.83
C ALA A 76 2.44 -7.18 -9.66
N ALA A 77 2.04 -7.70 -8.49
CA ALA A 77 0.64 -8.05 -8.24
C ALA A 77 -0.27 -6.79 -8.25
N ILE A 78 0.15 -5.72 -7.57
CA ILE A 78 -0.67 -4.51 -7.43
C ILE A 78 -0.67 -3.68 -8.71
N HIS A 79 0.49 -3.46 -9.34
CA HIS A 79 0.57 -2.71 -10.58
C HIS A 79 -0.09 -3.49 -11.73
N GLY A 80 0.10 -4.81 -11.78
CA GLY A 80 -0.55 -5.67 -12.76
C GLY A 80 -2.07 -5.62 -12.67
N GLN A 81 -2.63 -5.72 -11.46
CA GLN A 81 -4.08 -5.59 -11.27
C GLN A 81 -4.60 -4.20 -11.63
N CYS A 82 -3.88 -3.14 -11.22
CA CYS A 82 -4.24 -1.77 -11.59
C CYS A 82 -4.28 -1.57 -13.11
N LEU A 83 -3.28 -2.11 -13.83
CA LEU A 83 -3.23 -2.05 -15.29
C LEU A 83 -4.40 -2.82 -15.92
N ILE A 84 -4.74 -4.00 -15.41
CA ILE A 84 -5.91 -4.79 -15.85
C ILE A 84 -7.21 -4.00 -15.64
N ASP A 85 -7.36 -3.34 -14.49
CA ASP A 85 -8.52 -2.51 -14.17
C ASP A 85 -8.64 -1.28 -15.09
N LEU A 86 -7.51 -0.77 -15.58
CA LEU A 86 -7.42 0.26 -16.64
C LEU A 86 -7.60 -0.31 -18.06
N GLY A 87 -7.94 -1.59 -18.19
CA GLY A 87 -8.17 -2.26 -19.47
C GLY A 87 -6.90 -2.61 -20.25
N GLN A 88 -5.73 -2.55 -19.61
CA GLN A 88 -4.46 -2.92 -20.24
C GLN A 88 -4.30 -4.43 -20.28
N GLY A 89 -3.69 -4.93 -21.37
CA GLY A 89 -3.42 -6.34 -21.55
C GLY A 89 -2.13 -6.71 -20.87
N VAL A 90 -2.19 -7.18 -19.63
CA VAL A 90 -1.00 -7.51 -18.84
C VAL A 90 -1.09 -8.93 -18.31
N THR A 91 0.04 -9.63 -18.32
CA THR A 91 0.23 -10.90 -17.62
C THR A 91 1.18 -10.68 -16.45
N ILE A 92 0.84 -11.27 -15.31
CA ILE A 92 1.64 -11.24 -14.09
C ILE A 92 2.31 -12.61 -13.96
N ASP A 93 3.63 -12.64 -13.87
CA ASP A 93 4.42 -13.85 -13.65
C ASP A 93 5.47 -13.60 -12.56
N GLY A 94 5.20 -14.08 -11.35
CA GLY A 94 5.96 -13.74 -10.16
C GLY A 94 6.04 -12.23 -9.96
N ASP A 95 7.28 -11.71 -9.86
CA ASP A 95 7.57 -10.29 -9.67
C ASP A 95 7.70 -9.51 -10.99
N SER A 96 7.26 -10.10 -12.10
CA SER A 96 7.37 -9.50 -13.44
C SER A 96 6.01 -9.22 -14.07
N LEU A 97 5.98 -8.13 -14.86
CA LEU A 97 4.85 -7.76 -15.70
C LEU A 97 5.23 -7.87 -17.17
N SER A 98 4.36 -8.47 -17.97
CA SER A 98 4.52 -8.54 -19.42
C SER A 98 3.27 -8.00 -20.10
N PHE A 99 3.46 -7.07 -21.04
CA PHE A 99 2.37 -6.53 -21.83
C PHE A 99 2.04 -7.45 -23.00
N SER A 100 0.76 -7.75 -23.16
CA SER A 100 0.22 -8.41 -24.32
C SER A 100 0.04 -7.39 -25.45
N SER A 101 0.63 -7.68 -26.61
CA SER A 101 0.39 -6.91 -27.84
C SER A 101 -1.02 -7.12 -28.40
N ALA A 102 -1.77 -8.11 -27.91
CA ALA A 102 -3.07 -8.48 -28.45
C ALA A 102 -4.20 -7.48 -28.14
N LEU A 103 -4.07 -6.68 -27.08
CA LEU A 103 -5.08 -5.67 -26.73
C LEU A 103 -4.90 -4.33 -27.46
N GLY A 104 -3.86 -4.20 -28.30
CA GLY A 104 -3.75 -3.07 -29.23
C GLY A 104 -3.61 -1.68 -28.60
N ALA A 105 -3.34 -1.59 -27.29
CA ALA A 105 -3.07 -0.31 -26.64
C ALA A 105 -1.80 0.31 -27.24
N ASP A 106 -1.93 1.55 -27.71
CA ASP A 106 -0.77 2.31 -28.17
C ASP A 106 0.19 2.56 -26.99
N GLU A 107 1.46 2.81 -27.32
CA GLU A 107 2.52 2.97 -26.33
C GLU A 107 2.27 4.15 -25.39
N THR A 108 1.67 5.23 -25.89
CA THR A 108 1.35 6.42 -25.10
C THR A 108 0.29 6.10 -24.04
N SER A 109 -0.80 5.41 -24.43
CA SER A 109 -1.83 4.95 -23.50
C SER A 109 -1.26 4.00 -22.43
N ARG A 110 -0.39 3.07 -22.84
CA ARG A 110 0.24 2.12 -21.93
C ARG A 110 1.14 2.82 -20.91
N ASN A 111 1.97 3.76 -21.36
CA ASN A 111 2.89 4.46 -20.48
C ASN A 111 2.13 5.35 -19.48
N LEU A 112 1.05 6.01 -19.91
CA LEU A 112 0.17 6.75 -18.99
C LEU A 112 -0.50 5.84 -17.95
N ALA A 113 -1.01 4.68 -18.36
CA ALA A 113 -1.59 3.72 -17.43
C ALA A 113 -0.57 3.22 -16.41
N PHE A 114 0.69 3.01 -16.85
CA PHE A 114 1.78 2.65 -15.95
C PHE A 114 2.09 3.75 -14.93
N TYR A 115 2.18 5.00 -15.39
CA TYR A 115 2.37 6.15 -14.51
C TYR A 115 1.22 6.29 -13.50
N GLU A 116 -0.04 6.15 -13.95
CA GLU A 116 -1.20 6.20 -13.06
C GLU A 116 -1.13 5.14 -11.95
N CYS A 117 -0.74 3.90 -12.30
CA CYS A 117 -0.59 2.83 -11.32
C CYS A 117 0.56 3.11 -10.34
N ALA A 118 1.69 3.65 -10.81
CA ALA A 118 2.80 4.07 -9.96
C ALA A 118 2.42 5.24 -9.02
N ALA A 119 1.60 6.17 -9.49
CA ALA A 119 1.12 7.30 -8.69
C ALA A 119 0.11 6.88 -7.61
N LYS A 120 -0.80 5.95 -7.93
CA LYS A 120 -1.75 5.38 -6.97
C LYS A 120 -1.10 4.46 -5.94
N TYR A 121 -0.08 3.73 -6.37
CA TYR A 121 0.61 2.69 -5.59
C TYR A 121 2.14 2.84 -5.63
N PRO A 122 2.68 3.95 -5.09
CA PRO A 122 4.13 4.13 -5.02
C PRO A 122 4.75 3.11 -4.08
N LEU A 123 6.03 2.79 -4.31
CA LEU A 123 6.78 1.93 -3.41
C LEU A 123 6.94 2.56 -2.02
N GLU A 124 7.21 1.74 -1.02
CA GLU A 124 7.57 2.26 0.31
C GLU A 124 8.91 3.03 0.27
N PRO A 125 9.10 4.02 1.16
CA PRO A 125 10.26 4.94 1.11
C PRO A 125 11.62 4.23 1.13
N GLN A 126 11.73 3.10 1.86
CA GLN A 126 12.96 2.32 1.91
C GLN A 126 13.33 1.63 0.59
N HIS A 127 12.39 1.49 -0.34
CA HIS A 127 12.61 0.94 -1.68
C HIS A 127 12.74 2.03 -2.75
N ILE A 128 12.36 3.27 -2.42
CA ILE A 128 12.51 4.45 -3.28
C ILE A 128 13.83 5.17 -3.04
N ALA A 129 14.26 5.24 -1.78
CA ALA A 129 15.49 5.91 -1.40
C ALA A 129 16.68 5.13 -2.00
N THR A 130 17.16 5.55 -3.17
CA THR A 130 18.46 5.13 -3.68
C THR A 130 19.52 5.70 -2.75
N ASP A 131 20.33 4.85 -2.13
CA ASP A 131 21.55 5.28 -1.45
C ASP A 131 22.47 5.93 -2.53
N ASP A 132 22.61 7.26 -2.47
CA ASP A 132 23.64 8.02 -3.20
C ASP A 132 25.05 7.71 -2.64
#